data_AF-A0A0C9T1U3-F1
#
_entry.id   AF-A0A0C9T1U3-F1
#
_cell.length_a   1.000
_cell.length_b   1.000
_cell.length_c   1.000
_cell.angle_alpha   90.00
_cell.angle_beta   90.00
_cell.angle_gamma   90.00
#
_symmetry.space_group_name_H-M   'P 1'
#
loop_
_entity.id
_entity.type
_entity.pdbx_description
1 polymer ?
#
loop_
_entity_poly.entity_id
_entity_poly.type
_entity_poly.pdbx_seq_one_letter_code
_entity_poly.pdbx_strand_id
1 'polypeptide(L)'
;MTPSNLGFLPIPLEITEQALTLCHPRDVASFSQTCRQARLLVYNNTDRYLWRRLFLLYPFDDPRKTQHGFCEHTDFDWMTELQQRIRAESIARSARSTPEELLAALHVFLGVVRSAPPVTRGCERVPSSSLLWVVDVLESTNMLQRPSFSQRPTCQTLARLRSYLALTLDDYDDVDEEGKQRMKALRARSRSQVYDLSNYNRDNDWGHLIPKTGEADWFHIECVVNVLSCNIAELEGRFMDIRPPCGLGATRAYSAPHATTRPPYDWAGVEGNWRRFVSFLDYRDFFEFNFPSRSNRMLFFEETSILEATRLIELELHLISPHAVPNYYDLDRFPDSEDPQYPTLYFSGPSRGVPGNEAMVVGSVYMADDGVVHWRFDLGLTGKRKASVDEAHMQWKSEGLQIGGIASATGVVGTWIGAHHELGDPVGPFWLWKVPDDHPRDIYV
;
A
#
# COMPACT_ATOMS: atom_id res chain seq x y z
N MET A 1 -37.40 55.03 -24.28
CA MET A 1 -37.06 53.60 -24.10
C MET A 1 -35.70 53.55 -23.41
N THR A 2 -35.72 53.46 -22.08
CA THR A 2 -34.52 53.19 -21.28
C THR A 2 -34.13 51.73 -21.53
N PRO A 3 -32.85 51.42 -21.80
CA PRO A 3 -32.42 50.04 -21.87
C PRO A 3 -32.57 49.47 -20.47
N SER A 4 -33.60 48.64 -20.28
CA SER A 4 -33.71 47.77 -19.12
C SER A 4 -32.41 46.98 -19.02
N ASN A 5 -31.74 47.08 -17.87
CA ASN A 5 -30.66 46.21 -17.45
C ASN A 5 -31.12 44.75 -17.54
N LEU A 6 -31.02 44.16 -18.73
CA LEU A 6 -31.07 42.72 -18.93
C LEU A 6 -29.69 42.21 -18.49
N GLY A 7 -29.56 41.97 -17.19
CA GLY A 7 -28.46 41.19 -16.66
C GLY A 7 -28.36 39.87 -17.45
N PHE A 8 -27.13 39.46 -17.74
CA PHE A 8 -26.78 38.35 -18.64
C PHE A 8 -27.40 36.97 -18.31
N LEU A 9 -28.16 36.83 -17.22
CA LEU A 9 -28.90 35.61 -16.89
C LEU A 9 -30.41 35.88 -16.89
N PRO A 10 -31.07 35.92 -18.06
CA PRO A 10 -32.53 35.79 -18.16
C PRO A 10 -33.04 34.39 -17.79
N ILE A 11 -32.12 33.50 -17.40
CA ILE A 11 -32.35 32.10 -17.06
C ILE A 11 -32.50 31.98 -15.53
N PRO A 12 -33.48 31.21 -15.02
CA PRO A 12 -33.59 30.93 -13.58
C PRO A 12 -32.29 30.39 -12.98
N LEU A 13 -32.04 30.70 -11.70
CA LEU A 13 -30.81 30.31 -11.00
C LEU A 13 -30.65 28.79 -10.96
N GLU A 14 -31.74 28.06 -10.79
CA GLU A 14 -31.79 26.60 -10.73
C GLU A 14 -31.34 25.96 -12.05
N ILE A 15 -31.76 26.54 -13.17
CA ILE A 15 -31.36 26.08 -14.51
C ILE A 15 -29.89 26.42 -14.77
N THR A 16 -29.44 27.59 -14.31
CA THR A 16 -28.03 27.97 -14.39
C THR A 16 -27.15 27.02 -13.58
N GLU A 17 -27.56 26.68 -12.34
CA GLU A 17 -26.86 25.69 -11.52
C GLU A 17 -26.82 24.32 -12.18
N GLN A 18 -27.95 23.84 -12.70
CA GLN A 18 -28.02 22.56 -13.39
C GLN A 18 -27.10 22.55 -14.63
N ALA A 19 -27.04 23.64 -15.40
CA ALA A 19 -26.11 23.76 -16.52
C ALA A 19 -24.64 23.73 -16.04
N LEU A 20 -24.32 24.42 -14.95
CA LEU A 20 -22.97 24.40 -14.37
C LEU A 20 -22.56 23.00 -13.89
N THR A 21 -23.50 22.16 -13.44
CA THR A 21 -23.19 20.76 -13.05
C THR A 21 -22.66 19.90 -14.20
N LEU A 22 -22.89 20.29 -15.46
CA LEU A 22 -22.40 19.61 -16.65
C LEU A 22 -21.02 20.09 -17.11
N CYS A 23 -20.51 21.16 -16.52
CA CYS A 23 -19.22 21.75 -16.86
C CYS A 23 -18.08 21.16 -16.04
N HIS A 24 -16.85 21.28 -16.55
CA HIS A 24 -15.67 20.97 -15.77
C HIS A 24 -15.56 21.92 -14.56
N PRO A 25 -15.11 21.48 -13.37
CA PRO A 25 -14.99 22.35 -12.18
C PRO A 25 -14.15 23.63 -12.43
N ARG A 26 -13.14 23.53 -13.30
CA ARG A 26 -12.34 24.69 -13.76
C ARG A 26 -13.15 25.71 -14.56
N ASP A 27 -14.10 25.26 -15.38
CA ASP A 27 -14.97 26.16 -16.15
C ASP A 27 -15.98 26.85 -15.23
N VAL A 28 -16.47 26.15 -14.21
CA VAL A 28 -17.31 26.76 -13.16
C VAL A 28 -16.53 27.83 -12.39
N ALA A 29 -15.25 27.57 -12.09
CA ALA A 29 -14.37 28.57 -11.48
C ALA A 29 -14.15 29.77 -12.40
N SER A 30 -13.92 29.58 -13.69
CA SER A 30 -13.83 30.68 -14.68
C SER A 30 -15.13 31.46 -14.79
N PHE A 31 -16.28 30.78 -14.82
CA PHE A 31 -17.61 31.40 -14.85
C PHE A 31 -17.82 32.33 -13.65
N SER A 32 -17.40 31.90 -12.45
CA SER A 32 -17.50 32.71 -11.23
C SER A 32 -16.72 34.03 -11.28
N GLN A 33 -15.76 34.18 -12.20
CA GLN A 33 -14.96 35.39 -12.38
C GLN A 33 -15.59 36.37 -13.38
N THR A 34 -16.65 35.98 -14.09
CA THR A 34 -17.26 36.82 -15.14
C THR A 34 -18.06 38.00 -14.58
N CYS A 35 -18.77 37.81 -13.46
CA CYS A 35 -19.53 38.87 -12.79
C CYS A 35 -19.79 38.58 -11.31
N ARG A 36 -20.20 39.60 -10.55
CA ARG A 36 -20.49 39.48 -9.10
C ARG A 36 -21.62 38.47 -8.82
N GLN A 37 -22.65 38.43 -9.66
CA GLN A 37 -23.78 37.52 -9.50
C GLN A 37 -23.36 36.06 -9.72
N ALA A 38 -22.55 35.77 -10.74
CA ALA A 38 -21.97 34.44 -10.97
C ALA A 38 -21.09 34.00 -9.79
N ARG A 39 -20.31 34.92 -9.22
CA ARG A 39 -19.51 34.65 -8.01
C ARG A 39 -20.38 34.28 -6.81
N LEU A 40 -21.47 35.03 -6.58
CA LEU A 40 -22.40 34.76 -5.48
C LEU A 40 -23.12 33.42 -5.67
N LEU A 41 -23.52 33.09 -6.90
CA LEU A 41 -24.15 31.81 -7.23
C LEU A 41 -23.25 30.62 -6.89
N VAL A 42 -21.96 30.70 -7.28
CA VAL A 42 -21.02 29.59 -7.12
C VAL A 42 -20.54 29.45 -5.67
N TYR A 43 -20.19 30.55 -4.99
CA TYR A 43 -19.50 30.49 -3.69
C TYR A 43 -20.34 30.85 -2.48
N ASN A 44 -21.49 31.50 -2.65
CA ASN A 44 -22.28 32.04 -1.54
C ASN A 44 -23.67 31.39 -1.44
N ASN A 45 -23.87 30.24 -2.09
CA ASN A 45 -25.09 29.46 -1.97
C ASN A 45 -25.07 28.62 -0.68
N THR A 46 -26.14 28.75 0.12
CA THR A 46 -26.34 28.04 1.40
C THR A 46 -26.48 26.53 1.23
N ASP A 47 -26.95 26.06 0.08
CA ASP A 47 -27.51 24.71 -0.04
C ASP A 47 -26.46 23.65 -0.40
N ARG A 48 -25.19 24.07 -0.61
CA ARG A 48 -24.03 23.21 -0.99
C ARG A 48 -24.28 22.27 -2.19
N TYR A 49 -25.43 22.43 -2.87
CA TYR A 49 -25.95 21.51 -3.88
C TYR A 49 -25.06 21.44 -5.11
N LEU A 50 -24.65 22.61 -5.63
CA LEU A 50 -23.80 22.73 -6.81
C LEU A 50 -22.48 21.96 -6.60
N TRP A 51 -21.78 22.20 -5.49
CA TRP A 51 -20.52 21.55 -5.17
C TRP A 51 -20.65 20.04 -5.01
N ARG A 52 -21.70 19.59 -4.30
CA ARG A 52 -22.01 18.15 -4.19
C ARG A 52 -22.26 17.52 -5.56
N ARG A 53 -23.06 18.16 -6.42
CA ARG A 53 -23.37 17.66 -7.77
C ARG A 53 -22.14 17.63 -8.66
N LEU A 54 -21.34 18.70 -8.66
CA LEU A 54 -20.09 18.77 -9.40
C LEU A 54 -19.14 17.64 -8.99
N PHE A 55 -19.00 17.39 -7.69
CA PHE A 55 -18.15 16.31 -7.20
C PHE A 55 -18.65 14.93 -7.62
N LEU A 56 -19.96 14.66 -7.54
CA LEU A 56 -20.51 13.35 -7.89
C LEU A 56 -20.59 13.09 -9.41
N LEU A 57 -20.69 14.16 -10.22
CA LEU A 57 -20.73 14.07 -11.68
C LEU A 57 -19.34 14.07 -12.30
N TYR A 58 -18.38 14.79 -11.71
CA TYR A 58 -16.98 14.71 -12.07
C TYR A 58 -16.42 13.45 -11.40
N PRO A 59 -16.32 12.32 -12.12
CA PRO A 59 -16.54 10.96 -11.62
C PRO A 59 -15.66 10.57 -10.42
N PHE A 60 -16.00 11.09 -9.24
CA PHE A 60 -15.42 10.73 -7.97
C PHE A 60 -16.39 9.84 -7.22
N ASP A 61 -15.83 8.94 -6.42
CA ASP A 61 -16.61 8.07 -5.58
C ASP A 61 -17.34 8.86 -4.51
N ASP A 62 -18.54 8.40 -4.14
CA ASP A 62 -19.31 9.04 -3.08
C ASP A 62 -18.63 8.82 -1.72
N PRO A 63 -18.10 9.87 -1.05
CA PRO A 63 -17.38 9.77 0.22
C PRO A 63 -18.25 9.21 1.35
N ARG A 64 -19.57 9.25 1.21
CA ARG A 64 -20.50 8.65 2.18
C ARG A 64 -20.45 7.13 2.21
N LYS A 65 -19.86 6.52 1.17
CA LYS A 65 -19.70 5.07 1.05
C LYS A 65 -18.35 4.59 1.59
N THR A 66 -17.47 5.50 2.00
CA THR A 66 -16.18 5.17 2.62
C THR A 66 -16.38 4.39 3.92
N GLN A 67 -15.40 3.56 4.29
CA GLN A 67 -15.49 2.70 5.47
C GLN A 67 -15.70 3.52 6.76
N HIS A 68 -16.68 3.09 7.58
CA HIS A 68 -16.94 3.65 8.91
C HIS A 68 -15.68 3.57 9.80
N GLY A 69 -15.34 4.69 10.46
CA GLY A 69 -14.12 4.84 11.27
C GLY A 69 -13.01 5.68 10.61
N PHE A 70 -13.03 5.86 9.28
CA PHE A 70 -12.11 6.78 8.59
C PHE A 70 -12.72 8.18 8.32
N CYS A 71 -14.05 8.28 8.32
CA CYS A 71 -14.77 9.52 8.09
C CYS A 71 -16.17 9.45 8.72
N GLU A 72 -16.31 9.83 9.99
CA GLU A 72 -17.62 10.06 10.62
C GLU A 72 -18.10 11.47 10.30
N HIS A 73 -18.56 11.74 9.07
CA HIS A 73 -19.01 13.10 8.74
C HIS A 73 -20.45 13.14 8.26
N THR A 74 -21.31 13.67 9.13
CA THR A 74 -22.56 14.34 8.80
C THR A 74 -22.34 15.62 7.96
N ASP A 75 -21.09 16.14 7.90
CA ASP A 75 -20.74 17.42 7.26
C ASP A 75 -19.47 17.34 6.35
N PHE A 76 -19.52 16.54 5.28
CA PHE A 76 -18.45 16.52 4.28
C PHE A 76 -18.37 17.84 3.49
N ASP A 77 -17.20 18.49 3.45
CA ASP A 77 -16.98 19.74 2.71
C ASP A 77 -16.68 19.47 1.22
N TRP A 78 -17.75 19.34 0.44
CA TRP A 78 -17.70 19.11 -1.00
C TRP A 78 -16.89 20.16 -1.77
N MET A 79 -16.93 21.42 -1.34
CA MET A 79 -16.26 22.51 -2.04
C MET A 79 -14.75 22.40 -1.86
N THR A 80 -14.30 22.30 -0.61
CA THR A 80 -12.87 22.22 -0.29
C THR A 80 -12.24 20.97 -0.91
N GLU A 81 -12.89 19.82 -0.80
CA GLU A 81 -12.40 18.55 -1.36
C GLU A 81 -12.29 18.58 -2.88
N LEU A 82 -13.32 19.10 -3.58
CA LEU A 82 -13.26 19.25 -5.04
C LEU A 82 -12.12 20.19 -5.46
N GLN A 83 -11.99 21.33 -4.77
CA GLN A 83 -10.93 22.29 -5.06
C GLN A 83 -9.53 21.71 -4.85
N GLN A 84 -9.33 20.95 -3.77
CA GLN A 84 -8.05 20.30 -3.49
C GLN A 84 -7.68 19.28 -4.57
N ARG A 85 -8.61 18.42 -4.99
CA ARG A 85 -8.38 17.43 -6.06
C ARG A 85 -8.04 18.09 -7.40
N ILE A 86 -8.82 19.07 -7.82
CA ILE A 86 -8.59 19.78 -9.10
C ILE A 86 -7.30 20.61 -9.06
N ARG A 87 -6.94 21.17 -7.90
CA ARG A 87 -5.66 21.85 -7.70
C ARG A 87 -4.49 20.88 -7.78
N ALA A 88 -4.60 19.70 -7.15
CA ALA A 88 -3.58 18.65 -7.20
C ALA A 88 -3.33 18.17 -8.64
N GLU A 89 -4.39 17.95 -9.42
CA GLU A 89 -4.27 17.66 -10.84
C GLU A 89 -3.56 18.78 -11.62
N SER A 90 -3.93 20.04 -11.37
CA SER A 90 -3.31 21.20 -12.03
C SER A 90 -1.81 21.32 -11.70
N ILE A 91 -1.44 21.03 -10.45
CA ILE A 91 -0.05 20.97 -10.00
C ILE A 91 0.71 19.84 -10.71
N ALA A 92 0.11 18.64 -10.76
CA ALA A 92 0.71 17.49 -11.44
C ALA A 92 0.95 17.76 -12.94
N ARG A 93 0.05 18.48 -13.60
CA ARG A 93 0.19 18.88 -15.02
C ARG A 93 1.16 20.05 -15.24
N SER A 94 1.45 20.85 -14.21
CA SER A 94 2.31 22.03 -14.33
C SER A 94 3.80 21.66 -14.26
N ALA A 95 4.55 21.93 -15.32
CA ALA A 95 6.01 21.69 -15.34
C ALA A 95 6.80 22.63 -14.39
N ARG A 96 6.18 23.72 -13.91
CA ARG A 96 6.83 24.73 -13.05
C ARG A 96 6.52 24.57 -11.56
N SER A 97 5.79 23.52 -11.18
CA SER A 97 5.40 23.33 -9.79
C SER A 97 6.60 23.08 -8.88
N THR A 98 6.55 23.69 -7.70
CA THR A 98 7.62 23.56 -6.71
C THR A 98 7.57 22.19 -6.03
N PRO A 99 8.67 21.73 -5.40
CA PRO A 99 8.67 20.49 -4.61
C PRO A 99 7.58 20.47 -3.52
N GLU A 100 7.32 21.61 -2.88
CA GLU A 100 6.30 21.75 -1.84
C GLU A 100 4.87 21.60 -2.40
N GLU A 101 4.62 22.18 -3.59
CA GLU A 101 3.33 22.01 -4.28
C GLU A 101 3.12 20.56 -4.70
N LEU A 102 4.16 19.91 -5.24
CA LEU A 102 4.11 18.50 -5.60
C LEU A 102 3.83 17.59 -4.40
N LEU A 103 4.43 17.88 -3.25
CA LEU A 103 4.14 17.17 -2.00
C LEU A 103 2.70 17.38 -1.54
N ALA A 104 2.17 18.60 -1.62
CA ALA A 104 0.77 18.87 -1.31
C ALA A 104 -0.18 18.09 -2.24
N ALA A 105 0.14 18.01 -3.54
CA ALA A 105 -0.59 17.17 -4.49
C ALA A 105 -0.54 15.68 -4.12
N LEU A 106 0.63 15.15 -3.72
CA LEU A 106 0.78 13.77 -3.26
C LEU A 106 -0.08 13.46 -2.04
N HIS A 107 -0.15 14.38 -1.07
CA HIS A 107 -1.01 14.22 0.10
C HIS A 107 -2.49 14.12 -0.30
N VAL A 108 -2.93 14.92 -1.27
CA VAL A 108 -4.30 14.83 -1.80
C VAL A 108 -4.54 13.48 -2.49
N PHE A 109 -3.64 13.04 -3.38
CA PHE A 109 -3.77 11.74 -4.05
C PHE A 109 -3.81 10.58 -3.05
N LEU A 110 -2.91 10.58 -2.06
CA LEU A 110 -2.90 9.57 -1.02
C LEU A 110 -4.19 9.61 -0.18
N GLY A 111 -4.70 10.80 0.14
CA GLY A 111 -5.99 10.96 0.81
C GLY A 111 -7.15 10.37 0.01
N VAL A 112 -7.15 10.56 -1.32
CA VAL A 112 -8.12 9.93 -2.23
C VAL A 112 -7.99 8.41 -2.22
N VAL A 113 -6.76 7.87 -2.24
CA VAL A 113 -6.56 6.42 -2.20
C VAL A 113 -7.08 5.81 -0.88
N ARG A 114 -6.76 6.44 0.24
CA ARG A 114 -7.18 5.98 1.58
C ARG A 114 -8.68 6.12 1.83
N SER A 115 -9.33 7.11 1.22
CA SER A 115 -10.78 7.34 1.35
C SER A 115 -11.61 6.62 0.29
N ALA A 116 -10.99 5.84 -0.60
CA ALA A 116 -11.69 5.07 -1.61
C ALA A 116 -12.71 4.11 -0.97
N PRO A 117 -13.92 3.97 -1.53
CA PRO A 117 -14.95 3.14 -0.94
C PRO A 117 -14.52 1.66 -0.90
N PRO A 118 -14.83 0.94 0.19
CA PRO A 118 -14.57 -0.48 0.29
C PRO A 118 -15.29 -1.25 -0.83
N VAL A 119 -14.73 -2.41 -1.16
CA VAL A 119 -15.41 -3.37 -2.03
C VAL A 119 -16.62 -3.94 -1.29
N THR A 120 -17.75 -4.00 -2.00
CA THR A 120 -19.02 -4.52 -1.47
C THR A 120 -19.40 -5.80 -2.21
N ARG A 121 -20.14 -6.68 -1.51
CA ARG A 121 -20.57 -7.98 -2.04
C ARG A 121 -21.37 -7.81 -3.33
N GLY A 122 -20.96 -8.50 -4.39
CA GLY A 122 -21.56 -8.41 -5.73
C GLY A 122 -21.03 -7.27 -6.60
N CYS A 123 -20.16 -6.41 -6.06
CA CYS A 123 -19.52 -5.29 -6.75
C CYS A 123 -18.00 -5.44 -6.79
N GLU A 124 -17.47 -6.65 -6.64
CA GLU A 124 -16.03 -6.93 -6.55
C GLU A 124 -15.26 -6.48 -7.81
N ARG A 125 -15.92 -6.48 -8.98
CA ARG A 125 -15.34 -6.07 -10.26
C ARG A 125 -15.55 -4.60 -10.60
N VAL A 126 -16.28 -3.84 -9.78
CA VAL A 126 -16.58 -2.43 -10.06
C VAL A 126 -15.37 -1.59 -9.65
N PRO A 127 -14.69 -0.91 -10.59
CA PRO A 127 -13.55 -0.06 -10.26
C PRO A 127 -13.99 1.19 -9.49
N SER A 128 -13.07 1.76 -8.71
CA SER A 128 -13.29 3.06 -8.07
C SER A 128 -12.89 4.17 -9.04
N SER A 129 -13.81 5.10 -9.28
CA SER A 129 -13.58 6.18 -10.24
C SER A 129 -12.53 7.17 -9.72
N SER A 130 -12.46 7.38 -8.40
CA SER A 130 -11.42 8.25 -7.82
C SER A 130 -10.03 7.65 -7.96
N LEU A 131 -9.89 6.32 -7.77
CA LEU A 131 -8.61 5.65 -7.96
C LEU A 131 -8.17 5.68 -9.42
N LEU A 132 -9.09 5.46 -10.36
CA LEU A 132 -8.80 5.60 -11.79
C LEU A 132 -8.34 7.01 -12.15
N TRP A 133 -8.96 8.04 -11.57
CA TRP A 133 -8.50 9.43 -11.74
C TRP A 133 -7.09 9.65 -11.19
N VAL A 134 -6.74 9.10 -10.02
CA VAL A 134 -5.37 9.20 -9.49
C VAL A 134 -4.37 8.54 -10.45
N VAL A 135 -4.68 7.33 -10.94
CA VAL A 135 -3.82 6.62 -11.90
C VAL A 135 -3.63 7.44 -13.18
N ASP A 136 -4.73 7.90 -13.80
CA ASP A 136 -4.71 8.70 -15.04
C ASP A 136 -3.86 9.97 -14.88
N VAL A 137 -4.01 10.69 -13.76
CA VAL A 137 -3.22 11.90 -13.50
C VAL A 137 -1.74 11.57 -13.32
N LEU A 138 -1.40 10.55 -12.53
CA LEU A 138 0.00 10.19 -12.27
C LEU A 138 0.71 9.70 -13.55
N GLU A 139 0.03 8.86 -14.33
CA GLU A 139 0.52 8.31 -15.59
C GLU A 139 0.65 9.39 -16.66
N SER A 140 -0.42 10.15 -16.94
CA SER A 140 -0.43 11.17 -18.01
C SER A 140 0.54 12.34 -17.77
N THR A 141 0.94 12.58 -16.51
CA THR A 141 1.87 13.66 -16.15
C THR A 141 3.28 13.17 -15.84
N ASN A 142 3.48 11.85 -15.80
CA ASN A 142 4.68 11.20 -15.31
C ASN A 142 5.21 11.82 -13.99
N MET A 143 4.27 12.14 -13.08
CA MET A 143 4.60 12.94 -11.90
C MET A 143 5.60 12.23 -10.99
N LEU A 144 5.49 10.92 -10.84
CA LEU A 144 6.33 10.12 -9.93
C LEU A 144 7.81 10.10 -10.34
N GLN A 145 8.13 10.39 -11.60
CA GLN A 145 9.50 10.40 -12.13
C GLN A 145 10.11 11.81 -12.17
N ARG A 146 9.44 12.83 -11.60
CA ARG A 146 9.96 14.20 -11.59
C ARG A 146 11.29 14.31 -10.82
N PRO A 147 12.29 15.03 -11.34
CA PRO A 147 13.61 15.19 -10.68
C PRO A 147 13.54 15.77 -9.25
N SER A 148 12.50 16.55 -8.95
CA SER A 148 12.25 17.12 -7.62
C SER A 148 12.14 16.04 -6.53
N PHE A 149 11.68 14.83 -6.87
CA PHE A 149 11.58 13.73 -5.93
C PHE A 149 12.90 12.98 -5.73
N SER A 150 13.79 12.98 -6.73
CA SER A 150 15.12 12.39 -6.61
C SER A 150 15.98 13.09 -5.54
N GLN A 151 15.67 14.34 -5.20
CA GLN A 151 16.33 15.10 -4.13
C GLN A 151 15.79 14.80 -2.73
N ARG A 152 14.65 14.10 -2.60
CA ARG A 152 14.01 13.73 -1.33
C ARG A 152 13.68 12.23 -1.31
N PRO A 153 14.69 11.35 -1.37
CA PRO A 153 14.47 9.90 -1.49
C PRO A 153 13.68 9.32 -0.30
N THR A 154 13.81 9.90 0.89
CA THR A 154 13.17 9.44 2.14
C THR A 154 11.78 10.05 2.38
N CYS A 155 11.14 10.59 1.34
CA CYS A 155 9.80 11.15 1.48
C CYS A 155 8.76 10.04 1.73
N GLN A 156 8.30 9.92 2.98
CA GLN A 156 7.36 8.90 3.43
C GLN A 156 6.04 8.90 2.63
N THR A 157 5.49 10.08 2.29
CA THR A 157 4.25 10.19 1.50
C THR A 157 4.41 9.63 0.09
N LEU A 158 5.52 9.96 -0.59
CA LEU A 158 5.80 9.46 -1.92
C LEU A 158 6.04 7.95 -1.90
N ALA A 159 6.84 7.50 -0.93
CA ALA A 159 7.16 6.09 -0.77
C ALA A 159 5.92 5.24 -0.48
N ARG A 160 4.99 5.77 0.32
CA ARG A 160 3.68 5.13 0.57
C ARG A 160 2.86 4.99 -0.70
N LEU A 161 2.76 6.04 -1.51
CA LEU A 161 2.02 6.00 -2.77
C LEU A 161 2.67 5.03 -3.77
N ARG A 162 4.01 5.01 -3.87
CA ARG A 162 4.73 4.06 -4.72
C ARG A 162 4.58 2.62 -4.26
N SER A 163 4.56 2.38 -2.95
CA SER A 163 4.28 1.07 -2.37
C SER A 163 2.87 0.56 -2.74
N TYR A 164 1.89 1.46 -2.87
CA TYR A 164 0.53 1.14 -3.30
C TYR A 164 0.43 0.82 -4.79
N LEU A 165 1.28 1.45 -5.61
CA LEU A 165 1.34 1.20 -7.05
C LEU A 165 2.14 -0.07 -7.37
N ALA A 166 3.20 -0.37 -6.59
CA ALA A 166 4.06 -1.52 -6.78
C ALA A 166 4.61 -1.65 -8.21
N LEU A 167 5.17 -0.55 -8.72
CA LEU A 167 5.78 -0.42 -10.05
C LEU A 167 4.81 -0.56 -11.24
N THR A 168 3.49 -0.56 -11.04
CA THR A 168 2.54 -0.67 -12.16
C THR A 168 2.54 0.50 -13.14
N LEU A 169 3.21 1.61 -12.81
CA LEU A 169 3.35 2.80 -13.68
C LEU A 169 4.80 2.99 -14.16
N ASP A 170 5.69 2.02 -13.91
CA ASP A 170 7.11 2.11 -14.22
C ASP A 170 7.51 1.17 -15.37
N ASP A 171 6.54 0.82 -16.23
CA ASP A 171 6.78 0.02 -17.44
C ASP A 171 7.71 0.76 -18.41
N TYR A 172 8.60 0.00 -19.03
CA TYR A 172 9.53 0.47 -20.05
C TYR A 172 9.69 -0.61 -21.13
N ASP A 173 9.92 -0.20 -22.38
CA ASP A 173 10.13 -1.13 -23.48
C ASP A 173 11.59 -1.61 -23.54
N ASP A 174 11.83 -2.75 -24.20
CA ASP A 174 13.19 -3.30 -24.41
C ASP A 174 14.14 -2.37 -25.20
N VAL A 175 13.65 -1.27 -25.76
CA VAL A 175 14.46 -0.26 -26.43
C VAL A 175 14.74 0.96 -25.55
N ASP A 176 14.05 1.11 -24.41
CA ASP A 176 14.25 2.20 -23.46
C ASP A 176 15.44 1.89 -22.53
N GLU A 177 16.64 2.19 -23.02
CA GLU A 177 17.88 2.05 -22.24
C GLU A 177 17.88 2.94 -20.97
N GLU A 178 17.18 4.09 -21.00
CA GLU A 178 17.07 4.93 -19.82
C GLU A 178 16.21 4.24 -18.75
N GLY A 179 15.07 3.68 -19.15
CA GLY A 179 14.20 2.87 -18.28
C GLY A 179 14.89 1.67 -17.67
N LYS A 180 15.64 0.90 -18.48
CA LYS A 180 16.47 -0.20 -17.98
C LYS A 180 17.47 0.27 -16.92
N GLN A 181 18.19 1.36 -17.19
CA GLN A 181 19.19 1.88 -16.26
C GLN A 181 18.54 2.41 -14.97
N ARG A 182 17.39 3.09 -15.08
CA ARG A 182 16.59 3.53 -13.92
C ARG A 182 16.16 2.35 -13.07
N MET A 183 15.61 1.29 -13.68
CA MET A 183 15.15 0.10 -12.96
C MET A 183 16.30 -0.69 -12.33
N LYS A 184 17.46 -0.77 -13.01
CA LYS A 184 18.68 -1.34 -12.44
C LYS A 184 19.12 -0.57 -11.18
N ALA A 185 19.18 0.76 -11.25
CA ALA A 185 19.56 1.60 -10.12
C ALA A 185 18.55 1.54 -8.97
N LEU A 186 17.25 1.53 -9.29
CA LEU A 186 16.17 1.39 -8.32
C LEU A 186 16.29 0.06 -7.56
N ARG A 187 16.50 -1.05 -8.28
CA ARG A 187 16.66 -2.37 -7.66
C ARG A 187 17.92 -2.44 -6.80
N ALA A 188 19.05 -1.90 -7.26
CA ALA A 188 20.30 -1.88 -6.49
C ALA A 188 20.14 -1.10 -5.18
N ARG A 189 19.53 0.09 -5.25
CA ARG A 189 19.21 0.90 -4.06
C ARG A 189 18.29 0.17 -3.10
N SER A 190 17.21 -0.43 -3.61
CA SER A 190 16.24 -1.13 -2.78
C SER A 190 16.84 -2.37 -2.10
N ARG A 191 17.66 -3.16 -2.81
CA ARG A 191 18.43 -4.27 -2.21
C ARG A 191 19.39 -3.78 -1.13
N SER A 192 20.11 -2.69 -1.38
CA SER A 192 21.01 -2.09 -0.38
C SER A 192 20.25 -1.66 0.89
N GLN A 193 19.01 -1.19 0.78
CA GLN A 193 18.22 -0.82 1.94
C GLN A 193 17.68 -2.04 2.70
N VAL A 194 17.19 -3.05 1.98
CA VAL A 194 16.55 -4.24 2.56
C VAL A 194 17.56 -5.20 3.19
N TYR A 195 18.76 -5.35 2.60
CA TYR A 195 19.73 -6.33 3.10
C TYR A 195 20.77 -5.74 4.07
N ASP A 196 20.70 -4.44 4.38
CA ASP A 196 21.63 -3.80 5.34
C ASP A 196 21.14 -4.02 6.77
N LEU A 197 21.89 -4.84 7.53
CA LEU A 197 21.61 -5.17 8.92
C LEU A 197 21.58 -3.95 9.84
N SER A 198 22.24 -2.84 9.49
CA SER A 198 22.19 -1.61 10.30
C SER A 198 20.81 -0.97 10.33
N ASN A 199 19.94 -1.31 9.37
CA ASN A 199 18.55 -0.86 9.34
C ASN A 199 17.65 -1.66 10.29
N TYR A 200 18.14 -2.71 10.95
CA TYR A 200 17.34 -3.56 11.83
C TYR A 200 17.94 -3.55 13.24
N ASN A 201 17.18 -3.02 14.19
CA ASN A 201 17.61 -2.90 15.57
C ASN A 201 16.40 -2.96 16.51
N ARG A 202 16.67 -2.96 17.81
CA ARG A 202 15.60 -3.04 18.81
C ARG A 202 14.68 -1.80 18.81
N ASP A 203 15.19 -0.61 18.46
CA ASP A 203 14.43 0.63 18.53
C ASP A 203 13.38 0.76 17.40
N ASN A 204 13.54 0.01 16.32
CA ASN A 204 12.54 -0.13 15.26
C ASN A 204 11.88 -1.52 15.21
N ASP A 205 11.98 -2.26 16.30
CA ASP A 205 11.41 -3.60 16.43
C ASP A 205 11.88 -4.57 15.34
N TRP A 206 13.11 -4.39 14.86
CA TRP A 206 13.73 -5.19 13.80
C TRP A 206 12.94 -5.19 12.49
N GLY A 207 12.24 -4.10 12.18
CA GLY A 207 11.35 -4.05 11.04
C GLY A 207 11.12 -2.65 10.46
N HIS A 208 9.91 -2.44 9.98
CA HIS A 208 9.48 -1.30 9.18
C HIS A 208 9.06 -0.07 10.00
N LEU A 209 9.48 0.06 11.27
CA LEU A 209 9.11 1.19 12.11
C LEU A 209 10.18 2.27 12.08
N ILE A 210 9.78 3.53 12.16
CA ILE A 210 10.68 4.65 12.36
C ILE A 210 11.03 4.71 13.86
N PRO A 211 12.32 4.65 14.24
CA PRO A 211 12.72 4.76 15.63
C PRO A 211 12.13 6.01 16.30
N LYS A 212 11.68 5.87 17.55
CA LYS A 212 11.09 6.93 18.40
C LYS A 212 9.66 7.35 18.08
N THR A 213 9.24 7.35 16.81
CA THR A 213 7.83 7.69 16.47
C THR A 213 6.95 6.46 16.49
N GLY A 214 7.48 5.27 16.15
CA GLY A 214 6.69 4.06 15.99
C GLY A 214 5.80 4.07 14.75
N GLU A 215 5.92 5.09 13.90
CA GLU A 215 5.22 5.16 12.62
C GLU A 215 5.87 4.23 11.60
N ALA A 216 5.12 3.85 10.56
CA ALA A 216 5.64 3.06 9.46
C ALA A 216 6.68 3.83 8.62
N ASP A 217 7.85 3.21 8.40
CA ASP A 217 8.85 3.62 7.43
C ASP A 217 8.47 3.13 6.03
N TRP A 218 7.65 3.94 5.36
CA TRP A 218 7.23 3.71 3.99
C TRP A 218 8.37 3.71 2.98
N PHE A 219 9.51 4.37 3.26
CA PHE A 219 10.69 4.28 2.39
C PHE A 219 11.30 2.88 2.42
N HIS A 220 11.39 2.27 3.61
CA HIS A 220 11.78 0.88 3.74
C HIS A 220 10.80 -0.05 3.02
N ILE A 221 9.49 0.16 3.20
CA ILE A 221 8.44 -0.62 2.54
C ILE A 221 8.48 -0.49 1.02
N GLU A 222 8.70 0.72 0.46
CA GLU A 222 8.90 0.92 -0.98
C GLU A 222 10.06 0.05 -1.48
N CYS A 223 11.16 -0.01 -0.72
CA CYS A 223 12.30 -0.85 -1.08
C CYS A 223 11.97 -2.34 -1.05
N VAL A 224 11.24 -2.82 -0.04
CA VAL A 224 10.77 -4.21 0.04
C VAL A 224 9.89 -4.56 -1.16
N VAL A 225 8.90 -3.71 -1.48
CA VAL A 225 8.02 -3.88 -2.65
C VAL A 225 8.85 -3.95 -3.94
N ASN A 226 9.79 -3.02 -4.12
CA ASN A 226 10.62 -2.97 -5.32
C ASN A 226 11.50 -4.22 -5.51
N VAL A 227 12.13 -4.73 -4.44
CA VAL A 227 12.94 -5.96 -4.53
C VAL A 227 12.07 -7.12 -4.98
N LEU A 228 10.92 -7.31 -4.35
CA LEU A 228 10.04 -8.42 -4.66
C LEU A 228 9.40 -8.29 -6.04
N SER A 229 8.92 -7.11 -6.42
CA SER A 229 8.37 -6.86 -7.76
C SER A 229 9.40 -7.15 -8.85
N CYS A 230 10.64 -6.69 -8.69
CA CYS A 230 11.73 -6.99 -9.64
C CYS A 230 12.05 -8.48 -9.70
N ASN A 231 12.10 -9.18 -8.57
CA ASN A 231 12.39 -10.62 -8.56
C ASN A 231 11.25 -11.42 -9.20
N ILE A 232 9.99 -11.08 -8.90
CA ILE A 232 8.80 -11.72 -9.48
C ILE A 232 8.74 -11.49 -10.99
N ALA A 233 9.16 -10.32 -11.48
CA ALA A 233 9.22 -10.04 -12.91
C ALA A 233 10.21 -10.95 -13.66
N GLU A 234 11.28 -11.40 -12.99
CA GLU A 234 12.29 -12.32 -13.55
C GLU A 234 11.91 -13.80 -13.40
N LEU A 235 10.86 -14.13 -12.65
CA LEU A 235 10.41 -15.51 -12.52
C LEU A 235 9.80 -15.99 -13.85
N GLU A 236 10.45 -16.95 -14.50
CA GLU A 236 9.98 -17.53 -15.75
C GLU A 236 8.94 -18.65 -15.54
N GLY A 237 8.20 -18.98 -16.60
CA GLY A 237 7.39 -20.20 -16.67
C GLY A 237 6.12 -20.17 -15.80
N ARG A 238 5.94 -21.19 -14.94
CA ARG A 238 4.69 -21.43 -14.18
C ARG A 238 4.36 -20.34 -13.14
N PHE A 239 5.31 -19.46 -12.83
CA PHE A 239 5.10 -18.34 -11.90
C PHE A 239 4.53 -17.09 -12.55
N MET A 240 4.44 -17.03 -13.89
CA MET A 240 3.87 -15.87 -14.59
C MET A 240 2.45 -15.54 -14.14
N ASP A 241 1.65 -16.57 -13.86
CA ASP A 241 0.25 -16.43 -13.40
C ASP A 241 0.13 -16.28 -11.87
N ILE A 242 1.25 -16.31 -11.13
CA ILE A 242 1.29 -16.29 -9.67
C ILE A 242 1.94 -15.01 -9.21
N ARG A 243 1.15 -13.94 -9.15
CA ARG A 243 1.62 -12.64 -8.69
C ARG A 243 0.69 -12.07 -7.63
N PRO A 244 1.23 -11.33 -6.63
CA PRO A 244 0.39 -10.56 -5.74
C PRO A 244 -0.42 -9.53 -6.55
N PRO A 245 -1.68 -9.25 -6.18
CA PRO A 245 -2.45 -8.17 -6.80
C PRO A 245 -1.79 -6.80 -6.59
N CYS A 246 -1.47 -6.10 -7.67
CA CYS A 246 -0.82 -4.78 -7.64
C CYS A 246 -1.77 -3.65 -8.09
N GLY A 247 -1.35 -2.40 -7.85
CA GLY A 247 -2.05 -1.19 -8.26
C GLY A 247 -3.13 -0.72 -7.28
N LEU A 248 -3.59 0.52 -7.46
CA LEU A 248 -4.47 1.18 -6.49
C LEU A 248 -5.84 0.50 -6.32
N GLY A 249 -6.31 -0.27 -7.31
CA GLY A 249 -7.54 -1.06 -7.19
C GLY A 249 -7.43 -2.15 -6.11
N ALA A 250 -6.26 -2.78 -6.00
CA ALA A 250 -5.98 -3.86 -5.05
C ALA A 250 -5.80 -3.36 -3.61
N THR A 251 -5.54 -2.06 -3.42
CA THR A 251 -5.39 -1.45 -2.09
C THR A 251 -6.73 -1.10 -1.44
N ARG A 252 -7.86 -1.23 -2.16
CA ARG A 252 -9.19 -0.96 -1.60
C ARG A 252 -9.49 -1.90 -0.45
N ALA A 253 -10.13 -1.38 0.60
CA ALA A 253 -10.61 -2.21 1.68
C ALA A 253 -11.55 -3.31 1.15
N TYR A 254 -11.39 -4.52 1.67
CA TYR A 254 -12.18 -5.72 1.38
C TYR A 254 -12.07 -6.23 -0.06
N SER A 255 -11.02 -5.84 -0.78
CA SER A 255 -10.76 -6.32 -2.13
C SER A 255 -10.15 -7.72 -2.17
N ALA A 256 -9.59 -8.22 -1.06
CA ALA A 256 -9.04 -9.58 -1.00
C ALA A 256 -10.13 -10.65 -1.21
N PRO A 257 -9.77 -11.84 -1.73
CA PRO A 257 -10.68 -12.97 -1.82
C PRO A 257 -11.40 -13.25 -0.49
N HIS A 258 -12.71 -13.49 -0.57
CA HIS A 258 -13.59 -13.79 0.57
C HIS A 258 -13.71 -12.67 1.62
N ALA A 259 -13.11 -11.49 1.43
CA ALA A 259 -13.17 -10.41 2.42
C ALA A 259 -14.57 -9.80 2.58
N THR A 260 -15.41 -9.82 1.55
CA THR A 260 -16.80 -9.31 1.62
C THR A 260 -17.76 -10.25 2.34
N THR A 261 -17.38 -11.53 2.52
CA THR A 261 -18.18 -12.57 3.19
C THR A 261 -17.59 -12.98 4.55
N ARG A 262 -16.50 -12.34 4.97
CA ARG A 262 -15.81 -12.66 6.22
C ARG A 262 -16.67 -12.32 7.45
N PRO A 263 -16.48 -13.03 8.57
CA PRO A 263 -17.15 -12.68 9.81
C PRO A 263 -16.64 -11.34 10.35
N PRO A 264 -17.48 -10.51 11.02
CA PRO A 264 -17.07 -9.20 11.52
C PRO A 264 -15.91 -9.21 12.53
N TYR A 265 -15.75 -10.30 13.29
CA TYR A 265 -14.65 -10.43 14.26
C TYR A 265 -13.29 -10.58 13.58
N ASP A 266 -13.25 -11.12 12.36
CA ASP A 266 -12.05 -11.15 11.52
C ASP A 266 -11.94 -9.83 10.75
N TRP A 267 -11.79 -8.73 11.50
CA TRP A 267 -11.82 -7.41 10.92
C TRP A 267 -10.72 -7.26 9.86
N ALA A 268 -9.51 -7.80 10.11
CA ALA A 268 -8.36 -7.74 9.22
C ALA A 268 -8.42 -8.71 8.01
N GLY A 269 -9.30 -9.72 8.04
CA GLY A 269 -9.43 -10.71 6.95
C GLY A 269 -8.36 -11.80 6.98
N VAL A 270 -7.90 -12.18 8.17
CA VAL A 270 -6.83 -13.15 8.44
C VAL A 270 -7.19 -14.56 7.96
N GLU A 271 -8.42 -15.02 8.17
CA GLU A 271 -8.77 -16.42 7.96
C GLU A 271 -8.77 -16.79 6.46
N GLY A 272 -8.11 -17.89 6.11
CA GLY A 272 -8.15 -18.46 4.76
C GLY A 272 -6.78 -18.81 4.20
N ASN A 273 -6.73 -18.92 2.86
CA ASN A 273 -5.57 -19.37 2.12
C ASN A 273 -4.70 -18.19 1.67
N TRP A 274 -3.39 -18.29 1.88
CA TRP A 274 -2.42 -17.26 1.56
C TRP A 274 -1.24 -17.83 0.79
N ARG A 275 -0.64 -16.98 -0.04
CA ARG A 275 0.67 -17.21 -0.65
C ARG A 275 1.64 -16.15 -0.17
N ARG A 276 2.90 -16.55 -0.06
CA ARG A 276 3.98 -15.70 0.41
C ARG A 276 5.20 -15.89 -0.46
N PHE A 277 5.66 -14.81 -1.09
CA PHE A 277 7.01 -14.76 -1.63
C PHE A 277 7.97 -14.34 -0.54
N VAL A 278 9.11 -15.02 -0.43
CA VAL A 278 10.26 -14.60 0.37
C VAL A 278 11.48 -14.56 -0.52
N SER A 279 12.32 -13.53 -0.37
CA SER A 279 13.63 -13.47 -1.04
C SER A 279 14.75 -13.48 -0.02
N PHE A 280 15.90 -14.03 -0.41
CA PHE A 280 17.13 -14.01 0.35
C PHE A 280 18.34 -13.99 -0.59
N LEU A 281 19.42 -13.36 -0.11
CA LEU A 281 20.72 -13.45 -0.76
C LEU A 281 21.41 -14.78 -0.39
N ASP A 282 22.30 -15.26 -1.25
CA ASP A 282 23.30 -16.25 -0.84
C ASP A 282 24.04 -15.74 0.41
N TYR A 283 24.24 -16.61 1.39
CA TYR A 283 24.81 -16.19 2.67
C TYR A 283 26.21 -15.56 2.53
N ARG A 284 27.00 -15.95 1.51
CA ARG A 284 28.32 -15.35 1.27
C ARG A 284 28.18 -13.92 0.78
N ASP A 285 27.29 -13.68 -0.19
CA ASP A 285 27.01 -12.35 -0.71
C ASP A 285 26.42 -11.44 0.39
N PHE A 286 25.51 -11.99 1.20
CA PHE A 286 24.92 -11.30 2.35
C PHE A 286 25.97 -10.91 3.40
N PHE A 287 26.86 -11.84 3.75
CA PHE A 287 27.92 -11.61 4.72
C PHE A 287 28.95 -10.59 4.21
N GLU A 288 29.35 -10.70 2.94
CA GLU A 288 30.28 -9.74 2.32
C GLU A 288 29.71 -8.32 2.31
N PHE A 289 28.42 -8.18 2.03
CA PHE A 289 27.75 -6.88 2.04
C PHE A 289 27.71 -6.24 3.44
N ASN A 290 27.33 -7.02 4.46
CA ASN A 290 27.11 -6.52 5.81
C ASN A 290 28.40 -6.39 6.65
N PHE A 291 29.37 -7.27 6.42
CA PHE A 291 30.65 -7.30 7.15
C PHE A 291 31.82 -7.10 6.19
N PRO A 292 31.86 -6.00 5.41
CA PRO A 292 32.81 -5.86 4.34
C PRO A 292 34.22 -5.63 4.90
N SER A 293 35.21 -6.26 4.27
CA SER A 293 36.62 -5.94 4.52
C SER A 293 37.08 -4.66 3.79
N ARG A 294 36.24 -4.08 2.90
CA ARG A 294 36.52 -2.91 2.06
C ARG A 294 35.38 -1.89 2.06
N SER A 295 35.71 -0.62 1.84
CA SER A 295 34.88 0.52 2.28
C SER A 295 33.70 0.94 1.38
N ASN A 296 33.44 0.33 0.21
CA ASN A 296 32.42 0.87 -0.72
C ASN A 296 31.21 -0.05 -0.93
N ARG A 297 30.26 0.00 0.01
CA ARG A 297 28.98 -0.74 -0.04
C ARG A 297 28.06 -0.32 -1.19
N MET A 298 28.20 0.92 -1.69
CA MET A 298 27.24 1.50 -2.64
C MET A 298 27.23 0.82 -4.02
N LEU A 299 28.35 0.24 -4.45
CA LEU A 299 28.47 -0.38 -5.78
C LEU A 299 28.22 -1.89 -5.76
N PHE A 300 28.02 -2.48 -4.57
CA PHE A 300 27.94 -3.92 -4.41
C PHE A 300 26.85 -4.55 -5.28
N PHE A 301 25.65 -3.94 -5.28
CA PHE A 301 24.50 -4.43 -6.05
C PHE A 301 24.49 -4.01 -7.52
N GLU A 302 25.39 -3.12 -7.97
CA GLU A 302 25.44 -2.64 -9.35
C GLU A 302 26.46 -3.40 -10.22
N GLU A 303 27.57 -3.84 -9.60
CA GLU A 303 28.74 -4.41 -10.26
C GLU A 303 28.86 -5.93 -10.12
N THR A 304 28.28 -6.52 -9.06
CA THR A 304 28.44 -7.95 -8.75
C THR A 304 27.25 -8.77 -9.26
N SER A 305 27.53 -9.94 -9.84
CA SER A 305 26.49 -10.94 -10.15
C SER A 305 26.03 -11.62 -8.87
N ILE A 306 25.09 -10.98 -8.16
CA ILE A 306 24.57 -11.47 -6.89
C ILE A 306 23.53 -12.55 -7.13
N LEU A 307 23.63 -13.64 -6.36
CA LEU A 307 22.64 -14.71 -6.38
C LEU A 307 21.58 -14.43 -5.32
N GLU A 308 20.45 -13.89 -5.76
CA GLU A 308 19.25 -13.73 -4.96
C GLU A 308 18.25 -14.82 -5.34
N ALA A 309 17.71 -15.53 -4.35
CA ALA A 309 16.69 -16.54 -4.55
C ALA A 309 15.34 -16.04 -4.04
N THR A 310 14.27 -16.37 -4.76
CA THR A 310 12.87 -16.13 -4.35
C THR A 310 12.14 -17.45 -4.23
N ARG A 311 11.42 -17.65 -3.12
CA ARG A 311 10.63 -18.86 -2.87
C ARG A 311 9.17 -18.52 -2.64
N LEU A 312 8.30 -19.37 -3.16
CA LEU A 312 6.87 -19.36 -2.89
C LEU A 312 6.54 -20.30 -1.71
N ILE A 313 5.74 -19.80 -0.78
CA ILE A 313 5.25 -20.53 0.40
C ILE A 313 3.73 -20.38 0.44
N GLU A 314 3.02 -21.45 0.78
CA GLU A 314 1.57 -21.45 0.98
C GLU A 314 1.25 -21.52 2.48
N LEU A 315 0.27 -20.74 2.93
CA LEU A 315 -0.16 -20.70 4.32
C LEU A 315 -1.68 -20.86 4.39
N GLU A 316 -2.16 -21.55 5.43
CA GLU A 316 -3.58 -21.64 5.76
C GLU A 316 -3.76 -21.09 7.17
N LEU A 317 -4.33 -19.89 7.30
CA LEU A 317 -4.41 -19.17 8.58
C LEU A 317 -5.83 -19.24 9.14
N HIS A 318 -5.93 -19.42 10.46
CA HIS A 318 -7.18 -19.32 11.20
C HIS A 318 -6.98 -18.52 12.48
N LEU A 319 -8.03 -17.85 12.95
CA LEU A 319 -7.95 -17.07 14.17
C LEU A 319 -7.91 -17.98 15.40
N ILE A 320 -7.14 -17.57 16.40
CA ILE A 320 -7.03 -18.26 17.68
C ILE A 320 -7.30 -17.29 18.83
N SER A 321 -7.74 -17.84 19.96
CA SER A 321 -7.85 -17.06 21.20
C SER A 321 -6.45 -16.60 21.66
N PRO A 322 -6.30 -15.42 22.29
CA PRO A 322 -5.05 -15.01 22.92
C PRO A 322 -4.50 -16.04 23.92
N HIS A 323 -5.39 -16.83 24.56
CA HIS A 323 -5.01 -17.89 25.50
C HIS A 323 -4.52 -19.18 24.82
N ALA A 324 -4.72 -19.32 23.51
CA ALA A 324 -4.29 -20.46 22.72
C ALA A 324 -2.93 -20.24 22.05
N VAL A 325 -2.35 -19.04 22.16
CA VAL A 325 -0.97 -18.76 21.72
C VAL A 325 -0.02 -19.60 22.58
N PRO A 326 0.78 -20.50 21.99
CA PRO A 326 1.66 -21.36 22.77
C PRO A 326 2.76 -20.55 23.46
N ASN A 327 3.05 -20.87 24.73
CA ASN A 327 4.00 -20.12 25.57
C ASN A 327 5.46 -20.10 25.05
N TYR A 328 5.81 -21.02 24.14
CA TYR A 328 7.12 -21.04 23.52
C TYR A 328 7.22 -20.09 22.31
N TYR A 329 6.11 -19.53 21.85
CA TYR A 329 6.15 -18.39 20.95
C TYR A 329 6.28 -17.11 21.77
N ASP A 330 7.48 -16.52 21.77
CA ASP A 330 7.69 -15.16 22.27
C ASP A 330 7.16 -14.15 21.25
N LEU A 331 5.85 -14.10 21.10
CA LEU A 331 5.22 -12.98 20.40
C LEU A 331 5.42 -11.77 21.32
N ASP A 332 6.38 -10.91 20.99
CA ASP A 332 6.40 -9.52 21.45
C ASP A 332 4.99 -8.95 21.18
N ARG A 333 4.14 -8.95 22.21
CA ARG A 333 2.71 -8.65 22.04
C ARG A 333 2.61 -7.21 21.61
N PHE A 334 1.92 -6.97 20.48
CA PHE A 334 1.42 -5.62 20.23
C PHE A 334 0.62 -5.18 21.46
N PRO A 335 0.66 -3.88 21.80
CA PRO A 335 -0.23 -3.37 22.83
C PRO A 335 -1.67 -3.74 22.50
N ASP A 336 -2.46 -4.07 23.53
CA ASP A 336 -3.88 -4.29 23.33
C ASP A 336 -4.48 -3.01 22.76
N SER A 337 -5.12 -3.11 21.59
CA SER A 337 -5.77 -1.95 21.00
C SER A 337 -6.84 -1.42 21.96
N GLU A 338 -6.78 -0.13 22.27
CA GLU A 338 -7.83 0.54 23.05
C GLU A 338 -9.12 0.71 22.23
N ASP A 339 -9.06 0.53 20.90
CA ASP A 339 -10.22 0.62 20.02
C ASP A 339 -11.02 -0.71 20.01
N PRO A 340 -12.25 -0.73 20.56
CA PRO A 340 -13.09 -1.93 20.55
C PRO A 340 -13.47 -2.40 19.15
N GLN A 341 -13.38 -1.54 18.13
CA GLN A 341 -13.67 -1.87 16.74
C GLN A 341 -12.56 -2.73 16.11
N TYR A 342 -11.31 -2.55 16.55
CA TYR A 342 -10.14 -3.22 15.98
C TYR A 342 -9.26 -3.88 17.06
N PRO A 343 -9.80 -4.85 17.82
CA PRO A 343 -9.01 -5.55 18.83
C PRO A 343 -7.86 -6.33 18.18
N THR A 344 -6.75 -6.46 18.90
CA THR A 344 -5.60 -7.27 18.44
C THR A 344 -6.05 -8.70 18.14
N LEU A 345 -5.83 -9.16 16.91
CA LEU A 345 -6.15 -10.51 16.49
C LEU A 345 -4.93 -11.42 16.62
N TYR A 346 -5.15 -12.69 16.94
CA TYR A 346 -4.11 -13.71 16.95
C TYR A 346 -4.50 -14.82 15.99
N PHE A 347 -3.51 -15.41 15.32
CA PHE A 347 -3.73 -16.45 14.34
C PHE A 347 -2.67 -17.54 14.40
N SER A 348 -3.03 -18.71 13.89
CA SER A 348 -2.12 -19.84 13.70
C SER A 348 -2.44 -20.55 12.40
N GLY A 349 -1.48 -21.32 11.88
CA GLY A 349 -1.68 -22.03 10.63
C GLY A 349 -0.47 -22.82 10.14
N PRO A 350 -0.66 -23.88 9.35
CA PRO A 350 0.45 -24.52 8.65
C PRO A 350 1.01 -23.61 7.56
N SER A 351 2.33 -23.68 7.40
CA SER A 351 3.12 -23.10 6.32
C SER A 351 3.80 -24.22 5.54
N ARG A 352 3.62 -24.21 4.22
CA ARG A 352 4.09 -25.26 3.31
C ARG A 352 4.90 -24.63 2.19
N GLY A 353 6.22 -24.80 2.25
CA GLY A 353 7.13 -24.52 1.14
C GLY A 353 7.47 -25.79 0.37
N VAL A 354 8.71 -25.84 -0.14
CA VAL A 354 9.29 -27.03 -0.79
C VAL A 354 9.09 -28.28 0.11
N PRO A 355 8.76 -29.46 -0.45
CA PRO A 355 8.51 -30.67 0.32
C PRO A 355 9.59 -30.95 1.38
N GLY A 356 9.17 -31.08 2.64
CA GLY A 356 10.07 -31.24 3.79
C GLY A 356 10.36 -29.96 4.57
N ASN A 357 9.91 -28.80 4.09
CA ASN A 357 9.96 -27.53 4.80
C ASN A 357 8.56 -27.09 5.24
N GLU A 358 7.96 -27.90 6.11
CA GLU A 358 6.67 -27.63 6.75
C GLU A 358 6.92 -26.97 8.11
N ALA A 359 6.22 -25.87 8.36
CA ALA A 359 6.32 -25.10 9.59
C ALA A 359 4.93 -24.77 10.12
N MET A 360 4.84 -24.45 11.40
CA MET A 360 3.67 -23.77 11.96
C MET A 360 3.96 -22.30 12.09
N VAL A 361 2.98 -21.49 11.73
CA VAL A 361 2.98 -20.04 11.87
C VAL A 361 2.09 -19.70 13.05
N VAL A 362 2.56 -18.80 13.91
CA VAL A 362 1.74 -18.15 14.93
C VAL A 362 2.03 -16.66 14.87
N GLY A 363 0.99 -15.84 14.92
CA GLY A 363 1.14 -14.40 14.76
C GLY A 363 0.01 -13.58 15.31
N SER A 364 0.15 -12.27 15.16
CA SER A 364 -0.81 -11.26 15.58
C SER A 364 -0.98 -10.15 14.56
N VAL A 365 -2.15 -9.51 14.60
CA VAL A 365 -2.52 -8.38 13.76
C VAL A 365 -3.05 -7.25 14.63
N TYR A 366 -2.57 -6.04 14.38
CA TYR A 366 -2.89 -4.83 15.15
C TYR A 366 -3.20 -3.66 14.22
N MET A 367 -4.15 -2.79 14.62
CA MET A 367 -4.41 -1.51 13.94
C MET A 367 -3.62 -0.41 14.61
N ALA A 368 -2.69 0.23 13.89
CA ALA A 368 -1.95 1.38 14.39
C ALA A 368 -2.80 2.67 14.35
N ASP A 369 -2.40 3.66 15.15
CA ASP A 369 -3.09 4.94 15.31
C ASP A 369 -3.18 5.74 14.00
N ASP A 370 -2.26 5.50 13.07
CA ASP A 370 -2.25 6.12 11.75
C ASP A 370 -3.20 5.43 10.74
N GLY A 371 -3.92 4.39 11.18
CA GLY A 371 -4.87 3.59 10.42
C GLY A 371 -4.23 2.56 9.49
N VAL A 372 -2.97 2.16 9.75
CA VAL A 372 -2.28 1.09 9.05
C VAL A 372 -2.37 -0.21 9.84
N VAL A 373 -2.53 -1.34 9.14
CA VAL A 373 -2.62 -2.66 9.76
C VAL A 373 -1.25 -3.31 9.82
N HIS A 374 -0.77 -3.61 11.03
CA HIS A 374 0.52 -4.22 11.31
C HIS A 374 0.37 -5.72 11.55
N TRP A 375 1.32 -6.49 11.03
CA TRP A 375 1.37 -7.93 11.14
C TRP A 375 2.72 -8.36 11.71
N ARG A 376 2.68 -9.29 12.67
CA ARG A 376 3.86 -9.98 13.18
C ARG A 376 3.56 -11.47 13.24
N PHE A 377 4.50 -12.30 12.80
CA PHE A 377 4.34 -13.74 12.91
C PHE A 377 5.67 -14.47 12.88
N ASP A 378 5.71 -15.55 13.64
CA ASP A 378 6.87 -16.40 13.81
C ASP A 378 6.63 -17.75 13.12
N LEU A 379 7.69 -18.29 12.54
CA LEU A 379 7.69 -19.61 11.92
C LEU A 379 8.57 -20.57 12.73
N GLY A 380 7.93 -21.60 13.29
CA GLY A 380 8.59 -22.72 13.96
C GLY A 380 8.56 -23.97 13.10
N LEU A 381 9.72 -24.65 12.95
CA LEU A 381 9.76 -25.93 12.23
C LEU A 381 9.10 -27.03 13.05
N THR A 382 8.19 -27.78 12.42
CA THR A 382 7.70 -29.06 12.95
C THR A 382 8.58 -30.18 12.40
N GLY A 383 9.61 -30.57 13.15
CA GLY A 383 10.45 -31.71 12.75
C GLY A 383 9.63 -33.01 12.64
N LYS A 384 9.89 -33.83 11.60
CA LYS A 384 9.33 -35.19 11.44
C LYS A 384 9.76 -36.20 12.54
N ARG A 385 10.57 -35.79 13.50
CA ARG A 385 10.75 -36.54 14.75
C ARG A 385 9.74 -35.98 15.73
N LYS A 386 8.95 -36.86 16.35
CA LYS A 386 8.31 -36.63 17.65
C LYS A 386 9.40 -36.23 18.68
N ALA A 387 10.00 -35.05 18.55
CA ALA A 387 10.39 -34.29 19.70
C ALA A 387 9.06 -33.83 20.31
N SER A 388 8.97 -33.90 21.62
CA SER A 388 7.84 -33.42 22.40
C SER A 388 7.33 -32.07 21.86
N VAL A 389 6.04 -31.80 22.05
CA VAL A 389 5.39 -30.50 21.80
C VAL A 389 6.16 -29.32 22.43
N ASP A 390 7.10 -29.61 23.34
CA ASP A 390 7.97 -28.69 24.05
C ASP A 390 9.25 -28.21 23.30
N GLU A 391 9.60 -28.73 22.10
CA GLU A 391 10.83 -28.34 21.36
C GLU A 391 10.58 -27.78 19.95
N ALA A 392 9.56 -26.93 19.79
CA ALA A 392 9.46 -26.13 18.58
C ALA A 392 10.59 -25.08 18.56
N HIS A 393 11.56 -25.25 17.66
CA HIS A 393 12.63 -24.27 17.47
C HIS A 393 12.10 -23.17 16.54
N MET A 394 11.86 -21.99 17.09
CA MET A 394 11.52 -20.79 16.32
C MET A 394 12.72 -20.45 15.46
N GLN A 395 12.53 -20.35 14.15
CA GLN A 395 13.64 -20.06 13.23
C GLN A 395 13.56 -18.64 12.67
N TRP A 396 12.36 -18.20 12.33
CA TRP A 396 12.17 -16.96 11.58
C TRP A 396 11.07 -16.11 12.20
N LYS A 397 11.36 -14.83 12.42
CA LYS A 397 10.39 -13.80 12.78
C LYS A 397 10.08 -12.97 11.54
N SER A 398 8.82 -12.63 11.32
CA SER A 398 8.36 -11.85 10.17
C SER A 398 7.51 -10.69 10.64
N GLU A 399 7.81 -9.50 10.13
CA GLU A 399 7.07 -8.27 10.43
C GLU A 399 6.71 -7.54 9.15
N GLY A 400 5.49 -7.03 9.06
CA GLY A 400 5.06 -6.31 7.87
C GLY A 400 3.80 -5.47 8.06
N LEU A 401 3.48 -4.76 6.99
CA LEU A 401 2.32 -3.87 6.90
C LEU A 401 1.36 -4.36 5.83
N GLN A 402 0.07 -4.26 6.11
CA GLN A 402 -0.93 -4.41 5.06
C GLN A 402 -0.93 -3.19 4.16
N ILE A 403 -0.80 -3.44 2.85
CA ILE A 403 -0.74 -2.40 1.84
C ILE A 403 -2.16 -2.05 1.41
N GLY A 404 -2.63 -0.86 1.82
CA GLY A 404 -3.96 -0.36 1.51
C GLY A 404 -4.91 -0.40 2.72
N GLY A 405 -6.21 -0.49 2.44
CA GLY A 405 -7.25 -0.61 3.46
C GLY A 405 -7.34 -2.02 4.05
N ILE A 406 -8.25 -2.19 5.01
CA ILE A 406 -8.47 -3.46 5.71
C ILE A 406 -8.83 -4.60 4.74
N ALA A 407 -8.22 -5.77 4.89
CA ALA A 407 -8.37 -6.92 3.98
C ALA A 407 -8.22 -6.54 2.49
N SER A 408 -7.20 -5.76 2.17
CA SER A 408 -6.84 -5.40 0.79
C SER A 408 -6.26 -6.60 0.03
N ALA A 409 -6.53 -6.67 -1.27
CA ALA A 409 -6.02 -7.73 -2.14
C ALA A 409 -4.50 -7.66 -2.30
N THR A 410 -3.90 -6.47 -2.17
CA THR A 410 -2.45 -6.30 -2.17
C THR A 410 -1.78 -7.11 -1.06
N GLY A 411 -2.44 -7.30 0.09
CA GLY A 411 -1.91 -8.12 1.18
C GLY A 411 -0.86 -7.40 2.03
N VAL A 412 0.07 -8.15 2.59
CA VAL A 412 1.04 -7.73 3.60
C VAL A 412 2.45 -7.79 3.04
N VAL A 413 3.21 -6.70 3.22
CA VAL A 413 4.60 -6.58 2.76
C VAL A 413 5.49 -6.24 3.94
N GLY A 414 6.66 -6.87 4.02
CA GLY A 414 7.60 -6.62 5.11
C GLY A 414 8.86 -7.45 5.02
N THR A 415 9.48 -7.70 6.16
CA THR A 415 10.78 -8.38 6.26
C THR A 415 10.73 -9.57 7.20
N TRP A 416 11.55 -10.56 6.91
CA TRP A 416 11.79 -11.69 7.80
C TRP A 416 13.26 -11.69 8.22
N ILE A 417 13.51 -12.10 9.46
CA ILE A 417 14.83 -12.16 10.09
C ILE A 417 14.93 -13.42 10.95
N GLY A 418 16.15 -13.85 11.30
CA GLY A 418 16.37 -14.89 12.30
C GLY A 418 15.69 -14.56 13.63
N ALA A 419 14.99 -15.54 14.21
CA ALA A 419 14.15 -15.33 15.40
C ALA A 419 14.93 -14.90 16.66
N HIS A 420 16.25 -15.16 16.69
CA HIS A 420 17.11 -14.83 17.83
C HIS A 420 17.84 -13.49 17.65
N HIS A 421 17.69 -12.84 16.49
CA HIS A 421 18.36 -11.58 16.15
C HIS A 421 19.88 -11.65 16.40
N GLU A 422 20.49 -12.80 16.11
CA GLU A 422 21.92 -13.01 16.29
C GLU A 422 22.72 -12.20 15.27
N LEU A 423 23.95 -11.84 15.64
CA LEU A 423 24.82 -11.09 14.76
C LEU A 423 25.20 -11.95 13.54
N GLY A 424 24.63 -11.59 12.38
CA GLY A 424 24.82 -12.31 11.13
C GLY A 424 23.62 -13.14 10.69
N ASP A 425 22.51 -13.13 11.46
CA ASP A 425 21.25 -13.70 11.00
C ASP A 425 20.85 -13.08 9.66
N PRO A 426 20.39 -13.90 8.69
CA PRO A 426 19.96 -13.37 7.41
C PRO A 426 18.67 -12.57 7.60
N VAL A 427 18.52 -11.54 6.77
CA VAL A 427 17.29 -10.76 6.64
C VAL A 427 16.88 -10.75 5.17
N GLY A 428 15.57 -10.68 4.92
CA GLY A 428 15.09 -10.54 3.55
C GLY A 428 13.64 -10.08 3.48
N PRO A 429 13.17 -9.70 2.28
CA PRO A 429 11.83 -9.20 2.08
C PRO A 429 10.83 -10.35 1.93
N PHE A 430 9.56 -10.09 2.28
CA PHE A 430 8.44 -10.94 1.93
C PHE A 430 7.20 -10.15 1.48
N TRP A 431 6.35 -10.82 0.71
CA TRP A 431 5.04 -10.35 0.32
C TRP A 431 4.04 -11.49 0.45
N LEU A 432 3.08 -11.33 1.34
CA LEU A 432 2.03 -12.27 1.70
C LEU A 432 0.68 -11.76 1.16
N TRP A 433 -0.03 -12.54 0.34
CA TRP A 433 -1.34 -12.14 -0.20
C TRP A 433 -2.33 -13.30 -0.19
N LYS A 434 -3.62 -12.96 -0.07
CA LYS A 434 -4.69 -13.93 0.05
C LYS A 434 -5.08 -14.49 -1.31
N VAL A 435 -5.37 -15.78 -1.38
CA VAL A 435 -5.74 -16.48 -2.62
C VAL A 435 -7.11 -17.15 -2.49
N PRO A 436 -7.87 -17.32 -3.59
CA PRO A 436 -9.12 -18.07 -3.59
C PRO A 436 -8.93 -19.53 -3.18
N ASP A 437 -9.98 -20.20 -2.71
CA ASP A 437 -9.91 -21.60 -2.25
C ASP A 437 -9.52 -22.61 -3.35
N ASP A 438 -9.80 -22.29 -4.61
CA ASP A 438 -9.51 -23.10 -5.80
C ASP A 438 -8.15 -22.80 -6.45
N HIS A 439 -7.27 -22.05 -5.77
CA HIS A 439 -5.93 -21.78 -6.26
C HIS A 439 -5.15 -23.08 -6.54
N PRO A 440 -4.30 -23.13 -7.58
CA PRO A 440 -3.53 -24.34 -7.87
C PRO A 440 -2.56 -24.64 -6.72
N ARG A 441 -2.61 -25.83 -6.14
CA ARG A 441 -1.70 -26.26 -5.06
C ARG A 441 -0.44 -26.91 -5.65
N ASP A 442 0.60 -27.06 -4.83
CA ASP A 442 1.83 -27.80 -5.15
C ASP A 442 2.70 -27.18 -6.28
N ILE A 443 2.81 -25.85 -6.31
CA ILE A 443 3.63 -25.13 -7.31
C ILE A 443 5.12 -25.05 -6.90
N TYR A 444 5.59 -26.03 -6.15
CA TYR A 444 6.96 -26.07 -5.66
C TYR A 444 7.93 -26.46 -6.78
N VAL A 445 9.05 -25.73 -6.90
CA VAL A 445 10.24 -26.15 -7.65
C VAL A 445 11.35 -26.44 -6.65
#